data_AF-A0A2V8JWY4-F1
#
_entry.id   AF-A0A2V8JWY4-F1
#
_cell.length_a   1.000
_cell.length_b   1.000
_cell.length_c   1.000
_cell.angle_alpha   90.00
_cell.angle_beta   90.00
_cell.angle_gamma   90.00
#
_symmetry.space_group_name_H-M   'P 1'
#
loop_
_entity.id
_entity.type
_entity.pdbx_description
1 polymer ?
#
loop_
_entity_poly.entity_id
_entity_poly.type
_entity_poly.pdbx_seq_one_letter_code
_entity_poly.pdbx_strand_id
1 'polypeptide(L)'
;MRKEGVPFRQSQSIPLMVNGVLYLGWPYNHVAAIEPETGKILWEFTGNTKVLTTLGSMRSLAYWPGDKQTSPQILFGTEDGELYSINAKTGKLNSDFGIEGIVNLKTPEIMNGFTNFQYGITSAPFIYKNLVITGAHVVDETGSKGPAGDVRAWDVRTGKLVWTFHTVPRPGEMGHETWLGDAWKKMSGANVWSFFSADAARGIIYLPLGSVNNDYYGVDRPGPNLFANSIVALDAETGRMKWYFQAVHHDLWDYDMPVPPMLFDVVRDGKRIPAVGAMTKNTLLFMFDRVTGEPLYPIEERPVPKGDVPGEWYSPTQPFPVKPPPLVRLSFKYPDDLAQVTPEHTAACRELLEKVGGGRNRGPFTPYSAEGALAMPYILGGATWSGGAFDPTLGYYIINTTDSGEMGIIRQQDSDPNAPAESPRLFGRPVSRVGPRDGGSVSVKGWPCWAPPWGRLTAINVNTGDIAWQIPFGTMEGVPAG
;
A
#
# COMPACT_ATOMS: atom_id res chain seq x y z
N MET A 1 -14.43 25.54 3.90
CA MET A 1 -15.87 25.69 4.18
C MET A 1 -16.45 24.31 4.42
N ARG A 2 -17.10 24.05 5.57
CA ARG A 2 -17.75 22.77 5.87
C ARG A 2 -19.23 22.91 5.55
N LYS A 3 -19.73 22.14 4.58
CA LYS A 3 -21.19 22.02 4.38
C LYS A 3 -21.74 21.18 5.52
N GLU A 4 -22.79 21.67 6.18
CA GLU A 4 -23.45 20.96 7.28
C GLU A 4 -23.95 19.59 6.78
N GLY A 5 -23.72 18.53 7.57
CA GLY A 5 -24.05 17.14 7.18
C GLY A 5 -22.99 16.42 6.32
N VAL A 6 -21.91 17.07 5.88
CA VAL A 6 -20.81 16.41 5.16
C VAL A 6 -19.70 15.97 6.14
N PRO A 7 -19.35 14.67 6.20
CA PRO A 7 -18.26 14.18 7.05
C PRO A 7 -16.93 14.87 6.74
N PHE A 8 -16.09 15.10 7.75
CA PHE A 8 -14.73 15.55 7.49
C PHE A 8 -13.92 14.40 6.88
N ARG A 9 -13.12 14.70 5.86
CA ARG A 9 -12.15 13.77 5.27
C ARG A 9 -10.78 14.41 5.30
N GLN A 10 -9.78 13.66 5.76
CA GLN A 10 -8.39 14.12 5.75
C GLN A 10 -7.90 14.24 4.31
N SER A 11 -7.18 15.32 4.00
CA SER A 11 -6.46 15.44 2.73
C SER A 11 -5.08 14.81 2.88
N GLN A 12 -4.69 13.98 1.92
CA GLN A 12 -3.38 13.34 1.87
C GLN A 12 -2.53 13.91 0.71
N SER A 13 -2.96 15.04 0.15
CA SER A 13 -2.55 15.52 -1.16
C SER A 13 -1.14 16.06 -1.17
N ILE A 14 -0.33 15.54 -2.08
CA ILE A 14 0.96 16.11 -2.49
C ILE A 14 0.69 17.01 -3.71
N PRO A 15 0.79 18.35 -3.57
CA PRO A 15 0.53 19.28 -4.66
C PRO A 15 1.55 19.14 -5.80
N LEU A 16 1.14 19.47 -7.03
CA LEU A 16 2.06 19.59 -8.17
C LEU A 16 2.39 21.07 -8.44
N MET A 17 3.67 21.41 -8.52
CA MET A 17 4.12 22.74 -8.96
C MET A 17 4.71 22.64 -10.36
N VAL A 18 4.01 23.15 -11.37
CA VAL A 18 4.41 23.03 -12.77
C VAL A 18 4.25 24.37 -13.47
N ASN A 19 5.32 24.86 -14.10
CA ASN A 19 5.34 26.11 -14.88
C ASN A 19 4.74 27.32 -14.12
N GLY A 20 5.05 27.46 -12.83
CA GLY A 20 4.57 28.57 -12.00
C GLY A 20 3.15 28.40 -11.43
N VAL A 21 2.48 27.28 -11.68
CA VAL A 21 1.12 26.99 -11.20
C VAL A 21 1.15 25.83 -10.22
N LEU A 22 0.46 26.01 -9.07
CA LEU A 22 0.24 24.97 -8.09
C LEU A 22 -1.09 24.27 -8.37
N TYR A 23 -1.05 22.96 -8.60
CA TYR A 23 -2.24 22.12 -8.76
C TYR A 23 -2.45 21.29 -7.50
N LEU A 24 -3.67 21.32 -6.96
CA LEU A 24 -4.04 20.64 -5.72
C LEU A 24 -5.35 19.89 -5.89
N GLY A 25 -5.36 18.60 -5.52
CA GLY A 25 -6.57 17.80 -5.37
C GLY A 25 -6.94 17.63 -3.89
N TRP A 26 -8.22 17.47 -3.58
CA TRP A 26 -8.69 17.14 -2.23
C TRP A 26 -9.98 16.30 -2.27
N PRO A 27 -10.50 15.80 -1.14
CA PRO A 27 -11.69 14.96 -1.11
C PRO A 27 -12.87 15.57 -1.88
N TYR A 28 -13.84 14.75 -2.27
CA TYR A 28 -15.02 15.17 -3.07
C TYR A 28 -14.71 15.55 -4.54
N ASN A 29 -13.69 14.92 -5.13
CA ASN A 29 -13.29 15.09 -6.54
C ASN A 29 -13.01 16.55 -6.93
N HIS A 30 -12.42 17.30 -6.01
CA HIS A 30 -12.04 18.68 -6.26
C HIS A 30 -10.60 18.79 -6.74
N VAL A 31 -10.39 19.67 -7.71
CA VAL A 31 -9.08 20.05 -8.23
C VAL A 31 -9.04 21.55 -8.43
N ALA A 32 -7.96 22.20 -8.02
CA ALA A 32 -7.72 23.61 -8.33
C ALA A 32 -6.34 23.84 -8.93
N ALA A 33 -6.26 24.86 -9.78
CA ALA A 33 -5.02 25.52 -10.14
C ALA A 33 -4.93 26.86 -9.38
N ILE A 34 -3.79 27.09 -8.74
CA ILE A 34 -3.58 28.19 -7.80
C ILE A 34 -2.27 28.90 -8.17
N GLU A 35 -2.29 30.23 -8.13
CA GLU A 35 -1.08 31.05 -8.10
C GLU A 35 -0.41 30.89 -6.72
N PRO A 36 0.79 30.30 -6.63
CA PRO A 36 1.36 29.86 -5.35
C PRO A 36 1.71 31.00 -4.40
N GLU A 37 2.02 32.19 -4.91
CA GLU A 37 2.44 33.34 -4.08
C GLU A 37 1.26 34.06 -3.43
N THR A 38 0.11 34.11 -4.11
CA THR A 38 -1.05 34.89 -3.67
C THR A 38 -2.19 34.02 -3.15
N GLY A 39 -2.19 32.73 -3.48
CA GLY A 39 -3.32 31.82 -3.25
C GLY A 39 -4.50 32.07 -4.20
N LYS A 40 -4.34 32.91 -5.23
CA LYS A 40 -5.40 33.19 -6.20
C LYS A 40 -5.73 31.93 -6.99
N ILE A 41 -7.01 31.54 -6.93
CA ILE A 41 -7.56 30.46 -7.75
C ILE A 41 -7.59 30.91 -9.21
N LEU A 42 -6.92 30.16 -10.08
CA LEU A 42 -6.93 30.35 -11.53
C LEU A 42 -8.13 29.66 -12.18
N TRP A 43 -8.42 28.44 -11.73
CA TRP A 43 -9.63 27.69 -12.05
C TRP A 43 -9.86 26.61 -10.98
N GLU A 44 -11.12 26.17 -10.87
CA GLU A 44 -11.53 25.04 -10.04
C GLU A 44 -12.35 24.06 -10.88
N PHE A 45 -12.23 22.79 -10.53
CA PHE A 45 -13.00 21.69 -11.07
C PHE A 45 -13.60 20.90 -9.90
N THR A 46 -14.84 20.44 -10.08
CA THR A 46 -15.51 19.51 -9.18
C THR A 46 -16.12 18.39 -10.01
N GLY A 47 -15.66 17.16 -9.80
CA GLY A 47 -16.22 15.98 -10.47
C GLY A 47 -17.65 15.70 -10.01
N ASN A 48 -18.48 15.15 -10.90
CA ASN A 48 -19.86 14.83 -10.57
C ASN A 48 -19.96 13.45 -9.93
N THR A 49 -20.14 13.36 -8.62
CA THR A 49 -20.27 12.06 -7.92
C THR A 49 -21.74 11.69 -7.75
N LYS A 50 -22.16 10.54 -8.29
CA LYS A 50 -23.49 9.95 -8.02
C LYS A 50 -23.58 9.34 -6.61
N VAL A 51 -22.45 9.09 -5.95
CA VAL A 51 -22.37 8.43 -4.64
C VAL A 51 -21.61 9.33 -3.66
N LEU A 52 -22.25 9.68 -2.54
CA LEU A 52 -21.70 10.57 -1.50
C LEU A 52 -20.71 9.87 -0.53
N THR A 53 -20.12 8.73 -0.91
CA THR A 53 -19.09 8.05 -0.10
C THR A 53 -17.69 8.63 -0.30
N THR A 54 -17.51 9.42 -1.36
CA THR A 54 -16.54 10.53 -1.52
C THR A 54 -15.11 10.23 -1.18
N LEU A 55 -14.39 9.62 -2.12
CA LEU A 55 -12.95 9.70 -2.14
C LEU A 55 -12.50 9.92 -3.61
N GLY A 56 -12.06 11.13 -3.97
CA GLY A 56 -11.22 11.28 -5.17
C GLY A 56 -9.83 10.74 -4.88
N SER A 57 -8.92 10.63 -5.85
CA SER A 57 -7.50 10.41 -5.56
C SER A 57 -7.04 11.49 -4.57
N MET A 58 -6.82 11.08 -3.33
CA MET A 58 -6.56 12.00 -2.22
C MET A 58 -5.08 12.30 -2.06
N ARG A 59 -4.22 11.48 -2.69
CA ARG A 59 -2.79 11.50 -2.40
C ARG A 59 -1.98 12.36 -3.36
N SER A 60 -2.38 12.47 -4.63
CA SER A 60 -1.82 13.45 -5.57
C SER A 60 -2.61 13.50 -6.88
N LEU A 61 -2.18 14.35 -7.80
CA LEU A 61 -2.62 14.46 -9.19
C LEU A 61 -1.48 13.99 -10.11
N ALA A 62 -1.77 13.83 -11.40
CA ALA A 62 -0.75 13.61 -12.42
C ALA A 62 -0.77 14.72 -13.47
N TYR A 63 0.40 15.09 -14.00
CA TYR A 63 0.52 16.08 -15.07
C TYR A 63 1.08 15.43 -16.33
N TRP A 64 0.39 15.65 -17.45
CA TRP A 64 0.91 15.34 -18.77
C TRP A 64 1.16 16.66 -19.53
N PRO A 65 2.38 16.88 -20.08
CA PRO A 65 2.75 18.16 -20.70
C PRO A 65 1.98 18.49 -21.98
N GLY A 66 1.21 17.55 -22.52
CA GLY A 66 0.57 17.72 -23.82
C GLY A 66 1.53 17.40 -24.97
N ASP A 67 1.01 17.58 -26.18
CA ASP A 67 1.77 17.51 -27.42
C ASP A 67 1.25 18.54 -28.44
N LYS A 68 1.49 18.31 -29.73
CA LYS A 68 1.04 19.22 -30.79
C LYS A 68 -0.48 19.28 -30.93
N GLN A 69 -1.21 18.24 -30.50
CA GLN A 69 -2.64 18.07 -30.72
C GLN A 69 -3.43 18.33 -29.44
N THR A 70 -2.91 17.86 -28.31
CA THR A 70 -3.60 17.97 -27.03
C THR A 70 -2.82 18.88 -26.09
N SER A 71 -3.50 19.86 -25.51
CA SER A 71 -2.93 20.76 -24.51
C SER A 71 -2.44 20.00 -23.27
N PRO A 72 -1.63 20.61 -22.38
CA PRO A 72 -1.28 19.99 -21.11
C PRO A 72 -2.50 19.60 -20.29
N GLN A 73 -2.42 18.46 -19.61
CA GLN A 73 -3.51 17.85 -18.86
C GLN A 73 -3.12 17.59 -17.40
N ILE A 74 -4.09 17.75 -16.51
CA ILE A 74 -4.11 17.22 -15.15
C ILE A 74 -5.00 15.99 -15.15
N LEU A 75 -4.50 14.87 -14.63
CA LEU A 75 -5.23 13.62 -14.52
C LEU A 75 -5.36 13.19 -13.06
N PHE A 76 -6.52 12.63 -12.71
CA PHE A 76 -6.75 12.03 -11.41
C PHE A 76 -7.84 10.97 -11.50
N GLY A 77 -7.76 9.96 -10.64
CA GLY A 77 -8.79 8.93 -10.52
C GLY A 77 -9.75 9.20 -9.37
N THR A 78 -10.87 8.48 -9.33
CA THR A 78 -11.86 8.50 -8.25
C THR A 78 -12.05 7.11 -7.66
N GLU A 79 -12.58 7.06 -6.45
CA GLU A 79 -12.94 5.79 -5.79
C GLU A 79 -14.22 5.15 -6.32
N ASP A 80 -14.91 5.85 -7.21
CA ASP A 80 -16.01 5.31 -8.00
C ASP A 80 -15.52 4.61 -9.28
N GLY A 81 -14.21 4.62 -9.55
CA GLY A 81 -13.60 3.95 -10.69
C GLY A 81 -13.64 4.79 -11.97
N GLU A 82 -13.53 6.11 -11.84
CA GLU A 82 -13.44 7.03 -12.97
C GLU A 82 -12.04 7.62 -13.06
N LEU A 83 -11.52 7.77 -14.27
CA LEU A 83 -10.26 8.49 -14.54
C LEU A 83 -10.58 9.74 -15.36
N TYR A 84 -10.23 10.90 -14.81
CA TYR A 84 -10.50 12.21 -15.41
C TYR A 84 -9.25 12.76 -16.11
N SER A 85 -9.46 13.47 -17.22
CA SER A 85 -8.46 14.33 -17.86
C SER A 85 -8.97 15.76 -17.96
N ILE A 86 -8.25 16.71 -17.35
CA ILE A 86 -8.60 18.13 -17.28
C ILE A 86 -7.52 18.96 -17.96
N ASN A 87 -7.91 19.88 -18.82
CA ASN A 87 -7.00 20.85 -19.40
C ASN A 87 -6.35 21.71 -18.30
N ALA A 88 -5.03 21.59 -18.15
CA ALA A 88 -4.28 22.21 -17.06
C ALA A 88 -4.33 23.75 -17.06
N LYS A 89 -4.68 24.38 -18.19
CA LYS A 89 -4.77 25.84 -18.32
C LYS A 89 -6.17 26.37 -18.02
N THR A 90 -7.22 25.59 -18.29
CA THR A 90 -8.59 26.09 -18.30
C THR A 90 -9.50 25.42 -17.27
N GLY A 91 -9.10 24.29 -16.69
CA GLY A 91 -9.95 23.52 -15.77
C GLY A 91 -11.09 22.77 -16.46
N LYS A 92 -11.17 22.79 -17.79
CA LYS A 92 -12.19 22.09 -18.58
C LYS A 92 -11.78 20.65 -18.88
N LEU A 93 -12.74 19.74 -18.94
CA LEU A 93 -12.51 18.35 -19.33
C LEU A 93 -11.94 18.25 -20.76
N ASN A 94 -11.05 17.28 -20.98
CA ASN A 94 -10.56 16.90 -22.29
C ASN A 94 -11.61 16.07 -23.02
N SER A 95 -12.40 16.67 -23.92
CA SER A 95 -13.48 15.98 -24.63
C SER A 95 -13.06 14.75 -25.42
N ASP A 96 -11.78 14.66 -25.80
CA ASP A 96 -11.26 13.55 -26.60
C ASP A 96 -10.85 12.33 -25.75
N PHE A 97 -10.82 12.47 -24.41
CA PHE A 97 -10.42 11.41 -23.50
C PHE A 97 -11.64 10.64 -22.98
N GLY A 98 -11.74 9.35 -23.34
CA GLY A 98 -12.86 8.50 -22.93
C GLY A 98 -14.21 9.04 -23.42
N ILE A 99 -15.17 9.16 -22.51
CA ILE A 99 -16.47 9.80 -22.75
C ILE A 99 -16.43 11.18 -22.06
N GLU A 100 -16.33 12.23 -22.86
CA GLU A 100 -16.34 13.63 -22.40
C GLU A 100 -15.29 13.96 -21.31
N GLY A 101 -14.10 13.35 -21.39
CA GLY A 101 -13.00 13.56 -20.44
C GLY A 101 -12.90 12.55 -19.32
N ILE A 102 -13.70 11.48 -19.38
CA ILE A 102 -13.79 10.46 -18.34
C ILE A 102 -13.65 9.06 -18.93
N VAL A 103 -12.74 8.25 -18.38
CA VAL A 103 -12.66 6.81 -18.61
C VAL A 103 -13.30 6.09 -17.43
N ASN A 104 -14.26 5.21 -17.71
CA ASN A 104 -14.80 4.28 -16.71
C ASN A 104 -13.88 3.06 -16.62
N LEU A 105 -13.30 2.87 -15.44
CA LEU A 105 -12.35 1.80 -15.15
C LEU A 105 -13.03 0.48 -14.79
N LYS A 106 -14.32 0.51 -14.42
CA LYS A 106 -15.13 -0.66 -14.02
C LYS A 106 -15.66 -1.45 -15.21
N THR A 107 -14.76 -2.05 -15.98
CA THR A 107 -15.13 -2.94 -17.10
C THR A 107 -15.70 -4.27 -16.60
N PRO A 108 -16.52 -4.99 -17.38
CA PRO A 108 -17.03 -6.30 -16.98
C PRO A 108 -15.94 -7.31 -16.58
N GLU A 109 -14.80 -7.27 -17.29
CA GLU A 109 -13.63 -8.10 -16.99
C GLU A 109 -13.04 -7.78 -15.61
N ILE A 110 -12.79 -6.51 -15.32
CA ILE A 110 -12.24 -6.09 -14.03
C ILE A 110 -13.21 -6.37 -12.90
N MET A 111 -14.51 -6.10 -13.10
CA MET A 111 -15.47 -6.25 -12.02
C MET A 111 -15.77 -7.71 -11.67
N ASN A 112 -15.39 -8.69 -12.48
CA ASN A 112 -15.62 -10.13 -12.21
C ASN A 112 -17.08 -10.49 -11.87
N GLY A 113 -18.05 -9.70 -12.35
CA GLY A 113 -19.48 -9.82 -12.02
C GLY A 113 -19.94 -9.03 -10.77
N PHE A 114 -19.02 -8.43 -10.03
CA PHE A 114 -19.27 -7.63 -8.81
C PHE A 114 -19.53 -6.15 -9.12
N THR A 115 -20.45 -5.85 -10.03
CA THR A 115 -20.66 -4.48 -10.59
C THR A 115 -20.94 -3.37 -9.57
N ASN A 116 -21.42 -3.72 -8.37
CA ASN A 116 -21.72 -2.76 -7.30
C ASN A 116 -20.61 -2.64 -6.24
N PHE A 117 -19.51 -3.36 -6.39
CA PHE A 117 -18.39 -3.32 -5.45
C PHE A 117 -17.47 -2.11 -5.70
N GLN A 118 -16.75 -1.71 -4.65
CA GLN A 118 -15.76 -0.65 -4.77
C GLN A 118 -14.63 -1.10 -5.70
N TYR A 119 -14.28 -0.18 -6.59
CA TYR A 119 -13.11 -0.27 -7.44
C TYR A 119 -12.75 1.16 -7.79
N GLY A 120 -11.57 1.59 -7.37
CA GLY A 120 -11.23 3.00 -7.26
C GLY A 120 -9.77 3.30 -7.52
N ILE A 121 -9.43 4.58 -7.45
CA ILE A 121 -8.05 5.06 -7.46
C ILE A 121 -7.89 6.08 -6.33
N THR A 122 -7.05 5.75 -5.35
CA THR A 122 -6.75 6.61 -4.20
C THR A 122 -5.50 7.49 -4.38
N SER A 123 -4.59 7.09 -5.28
CA SER A 123 -3.32 7.76 -5.54
C SER A 123 -3.22 8.25 -6.98
N ALA A 124 -2.31 9.18 -7.27
CA ALA A 124 -2.14 9.67 -8.64
C ALA A 124 -1.83 8.52 -9.61
N PRO A 125 -2.45 8.51 -10.81
CA PRO A 125 -1.99 7.63 -11.86
C PRO A 125 -0.58 8.04 -12.31
N PHE A 126 0.16 7.13 -12.93
CA PHE A 126 1.52 7.42 -13.39
C PHE A 126 1.52 7.83 -14.86
N ILE A 127 2.24 8.89 -15.21
CA ILE A 127 2.41 9.32 -16.61
C ILE A 127 3.76 8.85 -17.13
N TYR A 128 3.73 8.04 -18.19
CA TYR A 128 4.94 7.66 -18.92
C TYR A 128 4.74 7.93 -20.41
N LYS A 129 5.50 8.89 -20.95
CA LYS A 129 5.34 9.40 -22.33
C LYS A 129 3.89 9.81 -22.59
N ASN A 130 3.15 8.97 -23.30
CA ASN A 130 1.77 9.17 -23.73
C ASN A 130 0.79 8.20 -23.07
N LEU A 131 1.24 7.51 -22.03
CA LEU A 131 0.44 6.57 -21.28
C LEU A 131 0.11 7.17 -19.92
N VAL A 132 -1.14 6.96 -19.52
CA VAL A 132 -1.57 7.07 -18.13
C VAL A 132 -1.75 5.65 -17.59
N ILE A 133 -1.01 5.32 -16.54
CA ILE A 133 -0.97 3.98 -15.93
C ILE A 133 -1.69 4.05 -14.60
N THR A 134 -2.70 3.20 -14.43
CA THR A 134 -3.59 3.17 -13.27
C THR A 134 -3.38 1.89 -12.48
N GLY A 135 -3.28 2.03 -11.17
CA GLY A 135 -3.48 0.95 -10.23
C GLY A 135 -4.96 0.83 -9.87
N ALA A 136 -5.22 0.26 -8.69
CA ALA A 136 -6.56 0.11 -8.16
C ALA A 136 -6.55 0.20 -6.62
N HIS A 137 -7.66 0.64 -6.07
CA HIS A 137 -8.06 0.37 -4.69
C HIS A 137 -9.35 -0.43 -4.78
N VAL A 138 -9.32 -1.64 -4.23
CA VAL A 138 -10.48 -2.53 -4.15
C VAL A 138 -11.01 -2.50 -2.71
N VAL A 139 -12.09 -3.22 -2.40
CA VAL A 139 -12.51 -3.33 -1.00
C VAL A 139 -11.49 -4.19 -0.26
N ASP A 140 -10.52 -3.56 0.38
CA ASP A 140 -9.54 -4.26 1.22
C ASP A 140 -10.19 -4.79 2.50
N GLU A 141 -9.54 -5.72 3.21
CA GLU A 141 -9.92 -6.19 4.54
C GLU A 141 -11.28 -6.89 4.67
N THR A 142 -11.95 -7.15 3.54
CA THR A 142 -13.26 -7.85 3.47
C THR A 142 -13.26 -8.80 2.29
N GLY A 143 -13.76 -10.03 2.47
CA GLY A 143 -14.05 -11.02 1.41
C GLY A 143 -12.99 -11.24 0.30
N SER A 144 -12.59 -12.48 0.05
CA SER A 144 -11.57 -12.77 -0.98
C SER A 144 -11.98 -12.52 -2.44
N LYS A 145 -13.28 -12.56 -2.75
CA LYS A 145 -13.77 -12.42 -4.14
C LYS A 145 -14.18 -10.98 -4.41
N GLY A 146 -13.91 -10.50 -5.63
CA GLY A 146 -14.23 -9.12 -5.98
C GLY A 146 -13.64 -8.67 -7.31
N PRO A 147 -13.66 -7.34 -7.55
CA PRO A 147 -12.98 -6.74 -8.69
C PRO A 147 -11.47 -7.07 -8.69
N ALA A 148 -10.89 -7.30 -9.86
CA ALA A 148 -9.46 -7.58 -10.01
C ALA A 148 -8.60 -6.34 -9.77
N GLY A 149 -7.50 -6.48 -9.03
CA GLY A 149 -6.54 -5.40 -8.73
C GLY A 149 -5.62 -5.00 -9.89
N ASP A 150 -5.95 -5.36 -11.12
CA ASP A 150 -5.06 -5.30 -12.27
C ASP A 150 -4.55 -3.89 -12.59
N VAL A 151 -3.28 -3.82 -12.97
CA VAL A 151 -2.64 -2.58 -13.43
C VAL A 151 -2.85 -2.43 -14.93
N ARG A 152 -3.28 -1.22 -15.35
CA ARG A 152 -3.65 -0.95 -16.74
C ARG A 152 -3.03 0.34 -17.25
N ALA A 153 -2.69 0.38 -18.53
CA ALA A 153 -2.27 1.60 -19.21
C ALA A 153 -3.27 2.03 -20.27
N TRP A 154 -3.45 3.34 -20.37
CA TRP A 154 -4.36 3.98 -21.30
C TRP A 154 -3.61 5.04 -22.10
N ASP A 155 -3.96 5.22 -23.36
CA ASP A 155 -3.47 6.35 -24.13
C ASP A 155 -4.02 7.65 -23.51
N VAL A 156 -3.13 8.56 -23.11
CA VAL A 156 -3.46 9.77 -22.35
C VAL A 156 -4.28 10.79 -23.15
N ARG A 157 -4.31 10.68 -24.49
CA ARG A 157 -5.08 11.58 -25.35
C ARG A 157 -6.52 11.13 -25.45
N THR A 158 -6.71 9.82 -25.63
CA THR A 158 -7.97 9.22 -26.05
C THR A 158 -8.66 8.40 -24.96
N GLY A 159 -7.94 7.99 -23.93
CA GLY A 159 -8.45 7.09 -22.89
C GLY A 159 -8.62 5.64 -23.35
N LYS A 160 -8.06 5.25 -24.51
CA LYS A 160 -8.11 3.87 -25.00
C LYS A 160 -7.17 2.98 -24.20
N LEU A 161 -7.63 1.80 -23.81
CA LEU A 161 -6.79 0.78 -23.16
C LEU A 161 -5.67 0.33 -24.10
N VAL A 162 -4.43 0.30 -23.59
CA VAL A 162 -3.23 -0.09 -24.33
C VAL A 162 -2.75 -1.46 -23.87
N TRP A 163 -2.65 -1.67 -22.56
CA TRP A 163 -2.28 -2.97 -21.98
C TRP A 163 -2.87 -3.14 -20.58
N THR A 164 -2.99 -4.41 -20.18
CA THR A 164 -3.37 -4.86 -18.84
C THR A 164 -2.32 -5.83 -18.34
N PHE A 165 -1.89 -5.69 -17.09
CA PHE A 165 -1.10 -6.68 -16.37
C PHE A 165 -2.00 -7.34 -15.31
N HIS A 166 -2.23 -8.64 -15.45
CA HIS A 166 -3.00 -9.41 -14.48
C HIS A 166 -2.16 -9.63 -13.22
N THR A 167 -2.62 -9.04 -12.11
CA THR A 167 -1.93 -9.12 -10.81
C THR A 167 -2.17 -10.46 -10.13
N VAL A 168 -3.33 -11.06 -10.39
CA VAL A 168 -3.64 -12.48 -10.17
C VAL A 168 -3.52 -13.21 -11.52
N PRO A 169 -2.46 -14.00 -11.74
CA PRO A 169 -2.19 -14.63 -13.02
C PRO A 169 -3.24 -15.66 -13.44
N ARG A 170 -3.59 -15.63 -14.72
CA ARG A 170 -4.55 -16.55 -15.37
C ARG A 170 -3.83 -17.80 -15.91
N PRO A 171 -4.55 -18.88 -16.25
CA PRO A 171 -3.93 -20.07 -16.84
C PRO A 171 -3.04 -19.74 -18.04
N GLY A 172 -1.78 -20.17 -17.99
CA GLY A 172 -0.77 -19.90 -19.02
C GLY A 172 0.13 -18.69 -18.74
N GLU A 173 -0.17 -17.90 -17.69
CA GLU A 173 0.66 -16.78 -17.25
C GLU A 173 1.61 -17.20 -16.12
N MET A 174 2.76 -16.53 -16.03
CA MET A 174 3.74 -16.78 -14.97
C MET A 174 3.14 -16.52 -13.60
N GLY A 175 3.42 -17.39 -12.62
CA GLY A 175 2.93 -17.27 -11.25
C GLY A 175 1.58 -17.94 -11.01
N HIS A 176 0.87 -18.35 -12.08
CA HIS A 176 -0.43 -19.03 -11.95
C HIS A 176 -0.31 -20.34 -11.14
N GLU A 177 0.80 -21.05 -11.29
CA GLU A 177 1.10 -22.29 -10.56
C GLU A 177 1.16 -22.13 -9.04
N THR A 178 1.28 -20.89 -8.54
CA THR A 178 1.28 -20.59 -7.10
C THR A 178 -0.12 -20.48 -6.51
N TRP A 179 -1.16 -20.52 -7.33
CA TRP A 179 -2.56 -20.55 -6.91
C TRP A 179 -3.08 -21.98 -6.98
N LEU A 180 -3.27 -22.61 -5.82
CA LEU A 180 -3.65 -24.02 -5.80
C LEU A 180 -5.13 -24.20 -6.16
N GLY A 181 -5.39 -25.06 -7.14
CA GLY A 181 -6.73 -25.35 -7.64
C GLY A 181 -7.41 -24.11 -8.25
N ASP A 182 -8.60 -23.79 -7.77
CA ASP A 182 -9.43 -22.69 -8.28
C ASP A 182 -9.31 -21.39 -7.47
N ALA A 183 -8.30 -21.31 -6.58
CA ALA A 183 -8.05 -20.17 -5.69
C ALA A 183 -8.05 -18.82 -6.42
N TRP A 184 -7.42 -18.75 -7.60
CA TRP A 184 -7.25 -17.53 -8.41
C TRP A 184 -8.57 -16.95 -8.95
N LYS A 185 -9.62 -17.77 -9.11
CA LYS A 185 -10.85 -17.36 -9.81
C LYS A 185 -11.54 -16.23 -9.04
N LYS A 186 -11.77 -15.11 -9.73
CA LYS A 186 -12.42 -13.90 -9.21
C LYS A 186 -11.76 -13.34 -7.95
N MET A 187 -10.48 -13.62 -7.73
CA MET A 187 -9.74 -13.13 -6.58
C MET A 187 -9.57 -11.62 -6.67
N SER A 188 -9.70 -10.94 -5.53
CA SER A 188 -9.48 -9.50 -5.35
C SER A 188 -8.18 -9.23 -4.59
N GLY A 189 -7.73 -7.99 -4.61
CA GLY A 189 -6.46 -7.55 -4.04
C GLY A 189 -5.32 -7.63 -5.08
N ALA A 190 -4.09 -7.83 -4.61
CA ALA A 190 -2.85 -7.76 -5.39
C ALA A 190 -2.69 -6.44 -6.18
N ASN A 191 -3.31 -5.37 -5.73
CA ASN A 191 -3.41 -4.09 -6.42
C ASN A 191 -2.27 -3.13 -6.07
N VAL A 192 -2.03 -2.15 -6.95
CA VAL A 192 -1.27 -0.94 -6.60
C VAL A 192 -2.25 0.14 -6.15
N TRP A 193 -2.41 0.33 -4.85
CA TRP A 193 -3.20 1.44 -4.29
C TRP A 193 -2.35 2.67 -3.94
N SER A 194 -1.02 2.51 -3.83
CA SER A 194 -0.06 3.56 -3.52
C SER A 194 0.46 4.26 -4.79
N PHE A 195 1.76 4.51 -4.92
CA PHE A 195 2.35 5.15 -6.10
C PHE A 195 3.33 4.24 -6.83
N PHE A 196 3.38 4.40 -8.14
CA PHE A 196 4.40 3.81 -9.00
C PHE A 196 5.69 4.62 -8.97
N SER A 197 6.77 4.00 -9.43
CA SER A 197 7.97 4.71 -9.88
C SER A 197 8.46 4.14 -11.21
N ALA A 198 9.28 4.87 -11.95
CA ALA A 198 9.80 4.40 -13.23
C ALA A 198 11.22 4.91 -13.52
N ASP A 199 12.04 4.04 -14.12
CA ASP A 199 13.26 4.45 -14.82
C ASP A 199 12.86 4.88 -16.22
N ALA A 200 12.56 6.18 -16.36
CA ALA A 200 12.04 6.72 -17.61
C ALA A 200 13.01 6.58 -18.79
N ALA A 201 14.32 6.55 -18.55
CA ALA A 201 15.33 6.37 -19.59
C ALA A 201 15.33 4.94 -20.13
N ARG A 202 15.06 3.94 -19.28
CA ARG A 202 15.01 2.53 -19.64
C ARG A 202 13.61 2.02 -19.98
N GLY A 203 12.57 2.83 -19.77
CA GLY A 203 11.18 2.43 -19.97
C GLY A 203 10.73 1.31 -19.04
N ILE A 204 11.20 1.32 -17.79
CA ILE A 204 10.82 0.34 -16.76
C ILE A 204 9.94 1.02 -15.75
N ILE A 205 8.75 0.48 -15.48
CA ILE A 205 7.87 0.89 -14.38
C ILE A 205 7.88 -0.19 -13.29
N TYR A 206 7.89 0.25 -12.03
CA TYR A 206 7.91 -0.62 -10.86
C TYR A 206 6.57 -0.54 -10.13
N LEU A 207 5.94 -1.70 -9.95
CA LEU A 207 4.63 -1.87 -9.35
C LEU A 207 4.80 -2.44 -7.93
N PRO A 208 4.53 -1.66 -6.88
CA PRO A 208 4.51 -2.18 -5.52
C PRO A 208 3.12 -2.79 -5.24
N LEU A 209 2.98 -4.10 -5.39
CA LEU A 209 1.69 -4.80 -5.25
C LEU A 209 1.37 -5.11 -3.79
N GLY A 210 0.10 -4.92 -3.44
CA GLY A 210 -0.46 -5.21 -2.13
C GLY A 210 -0.78 -6.68 -1.88
N SER A 211 -1.38 -6.96 -0.72
CA SER A 211 -1.91 -8.26 -0.33
C SER A 211 -3.12 -8.67 -1.18
N VAL A 212 -3.43 -9.96 -1.14
CA VAL A 212 -4.65 -10.52 -1.72
C VAL A 212 -5.73 -10.60 -0.67
N ASN A 213 -6.96 -10.29 -1.08
CA ASN A 213 -8.09 -10.39 -0.17
C ASN A 213 -8.39 -11.88 0.13
N ASN A 214 -8.90 -12.26 1.29
CA ASN A 214 -9.01 -11.48 2.52
C ASN A 214 -7.63 -11.41 3.19
N ASP A 215 -7.22 -10.25 3.67
CA ASP A 215 -5.84 -10.00 4.12
C ASP A 215 -5.45 -10.73 5.41
N TYR A 216 -6.41 -11.26 6.18
CA TYR A 216 -6.16 -11.87 7.49
C TYR A 216 -6.37 -13.38 7.56
N TYR A 217 -6.87 -13.94 6.46
CA TYR A 217 -7.31 -15.32 6.41
C TYR A 217 -7.25 -15.85 4.97
N GLY A 218 -6.64 -17.02 4.79
CA GLY A 218 -6.22 -17.50 3.47
C GLY A 218 -6.72 -18.88 3.05
N VAL A 219 -7.66 -19.50 3.75
CA VAL A 219 -8.13 -20.89 3.49
C VAL A 219 -8.62 -21.10 2.06
N ASP A 220 -9.25 -20.10 1.46
CA ASP A 220 -9.83 -20.18 0.12
C ASP A 220 -8.90 -19.68 -0.99
N ARG A 221 -7.69 -19.27 -0.61
CA ARG A 221 -6.61 -18.89 -1.52
C ARG A 221 -5.30 -19.65 -1.23
N PRO A 222 -5.33 -20.99 -1.13
CA PRO A 222 -4.14 -21.76 -0.79
C PRO A 222 -3.00 -21.56 -1.80
N GLY A 223 -1.78 -21.45 -1.28
CA GLY A 223 -0.53 -21.29 -2.03
C GLY A 223 0.13 -19.91 -1.88
N PRO A 224 1.33 -19.69 -2.44
CA PRO A 224 2.07 -18.44 -2.28
C PRO A 224 1.39 -17.17 -2.83
N ASN A 225 0.40 -17.31 -3.72
CA ASN A 225 -0.42 -16.22 -4.26
C ASN A 225 0.35 -15.14 -5.06
N LEU A 226 1.24 -15.51 -5.99
CA LEU A 226 1.89 -14.52 -6.85
C LEU A 226 0.85 -13.77 -7.71
N PHE A 227 0.92 -12.45 -7.89
CA PHE A 227 2.02 -11.54 -7.53
C PHE A 227 1.71 -10.67 -6.29
N ALA A 228 0.91 -11.16 -5.34
CA ALA A 228 0.66 -10.43 -4.10
C ALA A 228 1.97 -10.10 -3.36
N ASN A 229 1.98 -8.97 -2.63
CA ASN A 229 3.08 -8.49 -1.79
C ASN A 229 4.43 -8.47 -2.53
N SER A 230 4.41 -8.12 -3.82
CA SER A 230 5.57 -8.20 -4.70
C SER A 230 5.95 -6.82 -5.24
N ILE A 231 7.23 -6.66 -5.54
CA ILE A 231 7.70 -5.63 -6.46
C ILE A 231 7.79 -6.25 -7.85
N VAL A 232 7.08 -5.68 -8.82
CA VAL A 232 7.07 -6.16 -10.21
C VAL A 232 7.60 -5.07 -11.13
N ALA A 233 8.59 -5.39 -11.96
CA ALA A 233 9.11 -4.49 -12.98
C ALA A 233 8.51 -4.84 -14.35
N LEU A 234 7.83 -3.88 -14.96
CA LEU A 234 7.26 -4.01 -16.30
C LEU A 234 7.95 -3.09 -17.29
N ASP A 235 7.91 -3.48 -18.56
CA ASP A 235 8.05 -2.56 -19.67
C ASP A 235 6.88 -1.58 -19.70
N ALA A 236 7.17 -0.29 -19.53
CA ALA A 236 6.12 0.72 -19.33
C ALA A 236 5.21 0.90 -20.56
N GLU A 237 5.69 0.60 -21.78
CA GLU A 237 4.91 0.77 -23.02
C GLU A 237 4.06 -0.46 -23.36
N THR A 238 4.51 -1.64 -22.96
CA THR A 238 3.88 -2.91 -23.37
C THR A 238 3.25 -3.70 -22.23
N GLY A 239 3.52 -3.35 -20.98
CA GLY A 239 3.06 -4.09 -19.81
C GLY A 239 3.76 -5.45 -19.63
N ARG A 240 4.77 -5.77 -20.45
CA ARG A 240 5.49 -7.05 -20.36
C ARG A 240 6.38 -7.09 -19.13
N MET A 241 6.26 -8.15 -18.34
CA MET A 241 7.10 -8.33 -17.16
C MET A 241 8.57 -8.52 -17.54
N LYS A 242 9.45 -7.82 -16.83
CA LYS A 242 10.90 -7.94 -16.93
C LYS A 242 11.44 -8.81 -15.80
N TRP A 243 11.04 -8.52 -14.56
CA TRP A 243 11.40 -9.29 -13.38
C TRP A 243 10.39 -9.01 -12.25
N TYR A 244 10.38 -9.85 -11.22
CA TYR A 244 9.62 -9.62 -9.98
C TYR A 244 10.36 -10.16 -8.76
N PHE A 245 9.95 -9.72 -7.57
CA PHE A 245 10.30 -10.33 -6.30
C PHE A 245 9.10 -10.28 -5.35
N GLN A 246 8.75 -11.40 -4.73
CA GLN A 246 7.70 -11.49 -3.71
C GLN A 246 8.29 -11.34 -2.32
N ALA A 247 7.84 -10.32 -1.57
CA ALA A 247 8.35 -9.98 -0.25
C ALA A 247 7.56 -10.61 0.91
N VAL A 248 6.35 -11.09 0.65
CA VAL A 248 5.57 -11.89 1.61
C VAL A 248 4.89 -13.04 0.87
N HIS A 249 5.16 -14.27 1.30
CA HIS A 249 4.51 -15.47 0.80
C HIS A 249 3.19 -15.70 1.53
N HIS A 250 2.08 -15.81 0.79
CA HIS A 250 0.74 -16.05 1.36
C HIS A 250 0.45 -15.14 2.56
N ASP A 251 0.29 -13.85 2.28
CA ASP A 251 0.08 -12.85 3.32
C ASP A 251 -1.19 -13.13 4.14
N LEU A 252 -1.11 -12.94 5.46
CA LEU A 252 -2.20 -13.11 6.43
C LEU A 252 -2.25 -11.92 7.42
N TRP A 253 -1.60 -10.81 7.05
CA TRP A 253 -1.35 -9.68 7.95
C TRP A 253 -1.63 -8.32 7.32
N ASP A 254 -2.07 -8.27 6.06
CA ASP A 254 -2.11 -7.05 5.25
C ASP A 254 -0.73 -6.38 5.18
N TYR A 255 0.32 -7.15 4.88
CA TYR A 255 1.68 -6.61 4.76
C TYR A 255 2.03 -6.21 3.33
N ASP A 256 1.22 -5.31 2.76
CA ASP A 256 1.42 -4.66 1.47
C ASP A 256 2.86 -4.19 1.19
N MET A 257 3.11 -3.84 -0.07
CA MET A 257 4.18 -2.93 -0.50
C MET A 257 3.64 -1.49 -0.63
N PRO A 258 3.47 -0.70 0.44
CA PRO A 258 2.78 0.58 0.37
C PRO A 258 3.70 1.72 -0.08
N VAL A 259 5.01 1.58 0.14
CA VAL A 259 5.99 2.64 -0.12
C VAL A 259 6.27 2.71 -1.62
N PRO A 260 6.22 3.90 -2.24
CA PRO A 260 6.62 4.06 -3.63
C PRO A 260 8.06 3.56 -3.82
N PRO A 261 8.33 2.64 -4.76
CA PRO A 261 9.68 2.11 -4.95
C PRO A 261 10.64 3.23 -5.28
N MET A 262 11.76 3.31 -4.58
CA MET A 262 12.67 4.45 -4.72
C MET A 262 13.84 4.08 -5.61
N LEU A 263 14.13 4.91 -6.61
CA LEU A 263 15.24 4.71 -7.53
C LEU A 263 16.44 5.53 -7.08
N PHE A 264 17.58 4.87 -6.94
CA PHE A 264 18.85 5.49 -6.55
C PHE A 264 20.01 4.72 -7.20
N ASP A 265 21.21 5.26 -7.08
CA ASP A 265 22.41 4.57 -7.53
C ASP A 265 23.23 4.12 -6.31
N VAL A 266 23.64 2.86 -6.32
CA VAL A 266 24.54 2.28 -5.32
C VAL A 266 25.95 2.23 -5.88
N VAL A 267 26.94 2.68 -5.12
CA VAL A 267 28.36 2.55 -5.45
C VAL A 267 28.96 1.41 -4.64
N ARG A 268 29.39 0.36 -5.31
CA ARG A 268 30.04 -0.81 -4.72
C ARG A 268 31.30 -1.14 -5.48
N ASP A 269 32.44 -1.20 -4.79
CA ASP A 269 33.76 -1.48 -5.38
C ASP A 269 34.09 -0.57 -6.59
N GLY A 270 33.69 0.71 -6.50
CA GLY A 270 33.86 1.69 -7.57
C GLY A 270 32.88 1.56 -8.74
N LYS A 271 32.03 0.54 -8.78
CA LYS A 271 30.99 0.36 -9.78
C LYS A 271 29.68 1.00 -9.32
N ARG A 272 29.07 1.79 -10.20
CA ARG A 272 27.72 2.32 -10.02
C ARG A 272 26.69 1.28 -10.48
N ILE A 273 25.80 0.90 -9.58
CA ILE A 273 24.70 -0.05 -9.81
C ILE A 273 23.39 0.74 -9.78
N PRO A 274 22.60 0.69 -10.86
CA PRO A 274 21.28 1.31 -10.88
C PRO A 274 20.33 0.53 -9.97
N ALA A 275 19.92 1.09 -8.84
CA ALA A 275 19.18 0.38 -7.80
C ALA A 275 17.72 0.83 -7.65
N VAL A 276 16.89 -0.08 -7.13
CA VAL A 276 15.54 0.20 -6.64
C VAL A 276 15.39 -0.38 -5.23
N GLY A 277 14.86 0.43 -4.31
CA GLY A 277 14.46 0.01 -2.97
C GLY A 277 12.95 -0.18 -2.88
N ALA A 278 12.52 -1.33 -2.39
CA ALA A 278 11.12 -1.69 -2.20
C ALA A 278 10.87 -2.07 -0.73
N MET A 279 9.86 -1.47 -0.11
CA MET A 279 9.59 -1.59 1.32
C MET A 279 8.17 -2.09 1.56
N THR A 280 8.07 -3.10 2.40
CA THR A 280 6.82 -3.68 2.92
C THR A 280 6.27 -2.89 4.11
N LYS A 281 4.98 -3.07 4.44
CA LYS A 281 4.40 -2.65 5.73
C LYS A 281 5.13 -3.28 6.94
N ASN A 282 5.74 -4.45 6.77
CA ASN A 282 6.59 -5.07 7.79
C ASN A 282 8.00 -4.44 7.93
N THR A 283 8.28 -3.32 7.26
CA THR A 283 9.53 -2.52 7.38
C THR A 283 10.81 -3.26 7.03
N LEU A 284 10.71 -4.22 6.10
CA LEU A 284 11.85 -4.84 5.46
C LEU A 284 12.14 -4.10 4.15
N LEU A 285 13.33 -3.51 4.04
CA LEU A 285 13.78 -2.88 2.81
C LEU A 285 14.55 -3.89 1.96
N PHE A 286 14.00 -4.21 0.81
CA PHE A 286 14.67 -5.01 -0.20
C PHE A 286 15.26 -4.09 -1.26
N MET A 287 16.51 -4.33 -1.66
CA MET A 287 17.21 -3.53 -2.67
C MET A 287 17.67 -4.43 -3.82
N PHE A 288 17.39 -3.99 -5.04
CA PHE A 288 17.69 -4.74 -6.26
C PHE A 288 18.43 -3.86 -7.27
N ASP A 289 19.20 -4.48 -8.16
CA ASP A 289 19.50 -3.85 -9.45
C ASP A 289 18.17 -3.66 -10.19
N ARG A 290 17.83 -2.41 -10.50
CA ARG A 290 16.51 -2.06 -11.02
C ARG A 290 16.27 -2.56 -12.45
N VAL A 291 17.34 -2.95 -13.16
CA VAL A 291 17.26 -3.49 -14.52
C VAL A 291 17.05 -5.00 -14.49
N THR A 292 17.81 -5.72 -13.66
CA THR A 292 17.84 -7.19 -13.68
C THR A 292 16.95 -7.83 -12.62
N GLY A 293 16.63 -7.11 -11.53
CA GLY A 293 15.95 -7.66 -10.37
C GLY A 293 16.88 -8.46 -9.44
N GLU A 294 18.19 -8.47 -9.71
CA GLU A 294 19.15 -9.17 -8.84
C GLU A 294 19.25 -8.45 -7.49
N PRO A 295 19.15 -9.18 -6.36
CA PRO A 295 19.22 -8.58 -5.04
C PRO A 295 20.63 -8.03 -4.76
N LEU A 296 20.71 -6.80 -4.24
CA LEU A 296 21.99 -6.17 -3.90
C LEU A 296 22.59 -6.72 -2.60
N TYR A 297 21.79 -7.34 -1.76
CA TYR A 297 22.22 -8.01 -0.53
C TYR A 297 21.53 -9.37 -0.46
N PRO A 298 22.13 -10.37 0.18
CA PRO A 298 21.48 -11.67 0.33
C PRO A 298 20.10 -11.54 0.98
N ILE A 299 19.18 -12.38 0.53
CA ILE A 299 17.84 -12.53 1.08
C ILE A 299 17.75 -13.96 1.60
N GLU A 300 17.39 -14.12 2.87
CA GLU A 300 17.29 -15.41 3.55
C GLU A 300 15.83 -15.80 3.70
N GLU A 301 15.51 -17.03 3.30
CA GLU A 301 14.26 -17.68 3.68
C GLU A 301 14.34 -18.13 5.14
N ARG A 302 13.61 -17.45 6.04
CA ARG A 302 13.61 -17.78 7.47
C ARG A 302 12.31 -18.47 7.85
N PRO A 303 12.35 -19.56 8.65
CA PRO A 303 11.15 -20.19 9.17
C PRO A 303 10.30 -19.19 9.97
N VAL A 304 8.99 -19.23 9.76
CA VAL A 304 8.02 -18.41 10.51
C VAL A 304 6.97 -19.29 11.20
N PRO A 305 6.29 -18.79 12.24
CA PRO A 305 5.30 -19.57 12.96
C PRO A 305 4.12 -20.00 12.09
N LYS A 306 3.72 -21.27 12.20
CA LYS A 306 2.47 -21.79 11.64
C LYS A 306 1.30 -21.50 12.60
N GLY A 307 0.12 -21.21 12.05
CA GLY A 307 -1.13 -21.12 12.81
C GLY A 307 -1.87 -22.47 12.93
N ASP A 308 -3.08 -22.41 13.44
CA ASP A 308 -3.94 -23.56 13.73
C ASP A 308 -5.38 -23.37 13.21
N VAL A 309 -5.63 -22.35 12.40
CA VAL A 309 -6.94 -22.16 11.76
C VAL A 309 -7.19 -23.34 10.81
N PRO A 310 -8.31 -24.07 10.97
CA PRO A 310 -8.57 -25.27 10.17
C PRO A 310 -8.60 -24.99 8.66
N GLY A 311 -7.80 -25.75 7.91
CA GLY A 311 -7.72 -25.64 6.45
C GLY A 311 -6.84 -24.50 5.93
N GLU A 312 -6.28 -23.67 6.82
CA GLU A 312 -5.49 -22.51 6.39
C GLU A 312 -4.12 -22.95 5.87
N TRP A 313 -3.72 -22.34 4.76
CA TRP A 313 -2.39 -22.53 4.21
C TRP A 313 -1.43 -21.59 4.93
N TYR A 314 -0.25 -22.08 5.29
CA TYR A 314 0.77 -21.26 5.94
C TYR A 314 2.08 -21.44 5.21
N SER A 315 2.72 -20.33 4.84
CA SER A 315 4.07 -20.40 4.29
C SER A 315 5.03 -20.95 5.34
N PRO A 316 5.91 -21.92 5.00
CA PRO A 316 6.91 -22.41 5.94
C PRO A 316 7.98 -21.36 6.27
N THR A 317 8.29 -20.48 5.31
CA THR A 317 9.31 -19.43 5.42
C THR A 317 8.80 -18.09 4.90
N GLN A 318 9.52 -17.03 5.24
CA GLN A 318 9.37 -15.70 4.64
C GLN A 318 10.75 -15.16 4.26
N PRO A 319 10.85 -14.29 3.25
CA PRO A 319 12.12 -13.69 2.86
C PRO A 319 12.50 -12.54 3.81
N PHE A 320 13.77 -12.51 4.21
CA PHE A 320 14.34 -11.42 4.99
C PHE A 320 15.61 -10.88 4.33
N PRO A 321 15.73 -9.57 4.09
CA PRO A 321 16.98 -9.00 3.64
C PRO A 321 18.01 -9.12 4.77
N VAL A 322 19.23 -9.52 4.43
CA VAL A 322 20.36 -9.48 5.37
C VAL A 322 20.75 -8.03 5.66
N LYS A 323 20.60 -7.14 4.68
CA LYS A 323 20.81 -5.70 4.83
C LYS A 323 19.79 -4.85 4.03
N PRO A 324 19.32 -3.74 4.63
CA PRO A 324 19.45 -3.39 6.04
C PRO A 324 18.71 -4.39 6.95
N PRO A 325 19.04 -4.43 8.25
CA PRO A 325 18.19 -5.14 9.21
C PRO A 325 16.78 -4.50 9.24
N PRO A 326 15.78 -5.20 9.84
CA PRO A 326 14.45 -4.63 10.04
C PRO A 326 14.51 -3.23 10.68
N LEU A 327 13.72 -2.29 10.18
CA LEU A 327 13.78 -0.90 10.65
C LEU A 327 13.00 -0.66 11.95
N VAL A 328 12.03 -1.53 12.24
CA VAL A 328 11.35 -1.63 13.53
C VAL A 328 11.36 -3.07 14.04
N ARG A 329 10.90 -3.28 15.28
CA ARG A 329 10.70 -4.62 15.82
C ARG A 329 9.61 -5.36 15.05
N LEU A 330 9.82 -6.66 14.86
CA LEU A 330 8.89 -7.56 14.15
C LEU A 330 8.22 -8.57 15.09
N SER A 331 8.46 -8.44 16.39
CA SER A 331 7.98 -9.38 17.40
C SER A 331 7.87 -8.68 18.74
N PHE A 332 7.09 -9.29 19.63
CA PHE A 332 6.88 -8.83 21.00
C PHE A 332 7.09 -9.98 21.98
N LYS A 333 8.02 -9.83 22.91
CA LYS A 333 8.34 -10.83 23.92
C LYS A 333 7.78 -10.38 25.28
N TYR A 334 6.67 -11.00 25.69
CA TYR A 334 6.13 -10.76 27.03
C TYR A 334 6.92 -11.54 28.11
N PRO A 335 7.18 -10.97 29.30
CA PRO A 335 6.93 -9.57 29.70
C PRO A 335 8.08 -8.59 29.37
N ASP A 336 9.15 -9.06 28.72
CA ASP A 336 10.40 -8.30 28.49
C ASP A 336 10.19 -6.99 27.72
N ASP A 337 9.30 -6.98 26.73
CA ASP A 337 9.02 -5.81 25.89
C ASP A 337 7.88 -4.92 26.42
N LEU A 338 7.33 -5.23 27.60
CA LEU A 338 6.22 -4.47 28.19
C LEU A 338 6.62 -3.02 28.44
N ALA A 339 5.76 -2.08 28.06
CA ALA A 339 5.97 -0.66 28.29
C ALA A 339 6.20 -0.32 29.77
N GLN A 340 7.17 0.55 30.03
CA GLN A 340 7.54 1.05 31.37
C GLN A 340 7.34 2.58 31.46
N VAL A 341 6.15 3.07 31.08
CA VAL A 341 5.89 4.54 31.01
C VAL A 341 5.56 5.11 32.39
N THR A 342 4.57 4.56 33.08
CA THR A 342 4.31 4.78 34.51
C THR A 342 3.95 3.46 35.18
N PRO A 343 4.03 3.33 36.52
CA PRO A 343 3.60 2.12 37.22
C PRO A 343 2.15 1.72 36.89
N GLU A 344 1.25 2.68 36.81
CA GLU A 344 -0.18 2.46 36.52
C GLU A 344 -0.40 2.00 35.08
N HIS A 345 0.28 2.64 34.12
CA HIS A 345 0.22 2.24 32.70
C HIS A 345 0.79 0.83 32.50
N THR A 346 1.95 0.55 33.11
CA THR A 346 2.60 -0.77 33.06
C THR A 346 1.70 -1.86 33.64
N ALA A 347 1.09 -1.62 34.81
CA ALA A 347 0.19 -2.57 35.44
C ALA A 347 -1.07 -2.82 34.59
N ALA A 348 -1.66 -1.76 34.02
CA ALA A 348 -2.83 -1.88 33.15
C ALA A 348 -2.50 -2.63 31.84
N CYS A 349 -1.35 -2.36 31.23
CA CYS A 349 -0.89 -3.09 30.05
C CYS A 349 -0.59 -4.56 30.35
N ARG A 350 -0.01 -4.85 31.53
CA ARG A 350 0.17 -6.22 32.01
C ARG A 350 -1.16 -6.96 32.11
N GLU A 351 -2.13 -6.37 32.81
CA GLU A 351 -3.47 -6.96 32.98
C GLU A 351 -4.15 -7.20 31.62
N LEU A 352 -4.00 -6.25 30.69
CA LEU A 352 -4.56 -6.35 29.35
C LEU A 352 -3.95 -7.52 28.55
N LEU A 353 -2.62 -7.66 28.55
CA LEU A 353 -1.91 -8.69 27.79
C LEU A 353 -2.06 -10.09 28.43
N GLU A 354 -2.15 -10.17 29.75
CA GLU A 354 -2.39 -11.45 30.46
C GLU A 354 -3.73 -12.09 30.07
N LYS A 355 -4.78 -11.29 29.82
CA LYS A 355 -6.09 -11.76 29.31
C LYS A 355 -6.02 -12.50 27.97
N VAL A 356 -4.91 -12.36 27.26
CA VAL A 356 -4.64 -12.99 25.96
C VAL A 356 -3.33 -13.80 25.97
N GLY A 357 -2.90 -14.28 27.13
CA GLY A 357 -1.73 -15.15 27.25
C GLY A 357 -0.40 -14.43 26.94
N GLY A 358 -0.26 -13.19 27.40
CA GLY A 358 0.93 -12.36 27.12
C GLY A 358 1.00 -11.86 25.68
N GLY A 359 -0.11 -11.94 24.94
CA GLY A 359 -0.22 -11.55 23.54
C GLY A 359 0.14 -12.64 22.52
N ARG A 360 0.67 -13.80 22.94
CA ARG A 360 0.89 -14.97 22.06
C ARG A 360 1.66 -14.68 20.76
N ASN A 361 2.56 -13.69 20.77
CA ASN A 361 3.46 -13.47 19.65
C ASN A 361 4.54 -14.57 19.65
N ARG A 362 4.66 -15.29 18.54
CA ARG A 362 5.62 -16.38 18.33
C ARG A 362 6.82 -15.96 17.47
N GLY A 363 7.01 -14.65 17.29
CA GLY A 363 8.03 -14.07 16.41
C GLY A 363 7.44 -13.31 15.22
N PRO A 364 8.30 -12.90 14.26
CA PRO A 364 7.87 -12.29 13.01
C PRO A 364 6.83 -13.13 12.28
N PHE A 365 5.85 -12.48 11.65
CA PHE A 365 4.75 -13.16 10.94
C PHE A 365 3.99 -14.16 11.82
N THR A 366 3.71 -13.80 13.07
CA THR A 366 2.80 -14.61 13.90
C THR A 366 1.39 -14.53 13.32
N PRO A 367 0.79 -15.63 12.80
CA PRO A 367 -0.57 -15.60 12.29
C PRO A 367 -1.56 -15.46 13.45
N TYR A 368 -2.70 -14.83 13.17
CA TYR A 368 -3.81 -14.77 14.11
C TYR A 368 -4.45 -16.16 14.33
N SER A 369 -5.07 -16.36 15.50
CA SER A 369 -5.80 -17.60 15.83
C SER A 369 -7.13 -17.31 16.54
N ALA A 370 -7.89 -18.36 16.85
CA ALA A 370 -9.12 -18.28 17.64
C ALA A 370 -8.88 -17.87 19.11
N GLU A 371 -7.70 -18.20 19.63
CA GLU A 371 -7.27 -17.81 20.95
C GLU A 371 -6.78 -16.35 20.95
N GLY A 372 -6.25 -15.88 19.81
CA GLY A 372 -5.76 -14.54 19.56
C GLY A 372 -4.24 -14.44 19.51
N ALA A 373 -3.72 -13.45 18.78
CA ALA A 373 -2.30 -13.17 18.66
C ALA A 373 -2.02 -11.67 18.48
N LEU A 374 -0.87 -11.22 18.96
CA LEU A 374 -0.28 -9.92 18.67
C LEU A 374 0.55 -10.01 17.39
N ALA A 375 0.10 -9.37 16.32
CA ALA A 375 0.92 -9.14 15.13
C ALA A 375 1.78 -7.89 15.32
N MET A 376 3.01 -7.91 14.80
CA MET A 376 3.93 -6.79 14.88
C MET A 376 4.79 -6.72 13.59
N PRO A 377 4.71 -5.64 12.80
CA PRO A 377 3.89 -4.46 13.05
C PRO A 377 2.37 -4.72 12.89
N TYR A 378 1.54 -3.80 13.36
CA TYR A 378 0.09 -3.84 13.13
C TYR A 378 -0.27 -3.65 11.65
N ILE A 379 -1.55 -3.80 11.32
CA ILE A 379 -2.06 -3.77 9.96
C ILE A 379 -1.69 -2.54 9.11
N LEU A 380 -1.72 -1.31 9.64
CA LEU A 380 -1.31 -0.16 8.80
C LEU A 380 0.22 -0.10 8.57
N GLY A 381 0.95 -1.06 9.14
CA GLY A 381 2.38 -1.26 8.97
C GLY A 381 3.23 -0.34 9.83
N GLY A 382 4.53 -0.62 9.82
CA GLY A 382 5.54 0.31 10.31
C GLY A 382 5.97 1.32 9.26
N ALA A 383 5.84 1.03 7.97
CA ALA A 383 6.05 1.98 6.87
C ALA A 383 4.81 1.98 5.97
N THR A 384 4.46 3.13 5.40
CA THR A 384 3.22 3.29 4.62
C THR A 384 3.39 4.20 3.39
N TRP A 385 2.30 4.54 2.71
CA TRP A 385 2.29 5.27 1.43
C TRP A 385 2.98 6.64 1.42
N SER A 386 3.27 7.23 2.59
CA SER A 386 4.01 8.48 2.70
C SER A 386 5.44 8.38 2.14
N GLY A 387 5.99 7.17 2.09
CA GLY A 387 7.31 6.88 1.53
C GLY A 387 8.48 7.51 2.32
N GLY A 388 9.64 7.50 1.69
CA GLY A 388 10.87 8.11 2.22
C GLY A 388 11.46 9.14 1.26
N ALA A 389 12.63 9.68 1.62
CA ALA A 389 13.45 10.57 0.79
C ALA A 389 14.84 9.96 0.53
N PHE A 390 15.51 10.40 -0.53
CA PHE A 390 16.90 10.03 -0.82
C PHE A 390 17.78 11.27 -0.91
N ASP A 391 18.88 11.25 -0.17
CA ASP A 391 19.97 12.22 -0.29
C ASP A 391 21.08 11.62 -1.17
N PRO A 392 21.25 12.07 -2.43
CA PRO A 392 22.28 11.55 -3.32
C PRO A 392 23.70 11.99 -2.96
N THR A 393 23.87 13.02 -2.12
CA THR A 393 25.19 13.53 -1.70
C THR A 393 25.78 12.66 -0.59
N LEU A 394 24.92 12.16 0.30
CA LEU A 394 25.30 11.25 1.38
C LEU A 394 25.09 9.78 1.02
N GLY A 395 24.25 9.49 0.02
CA GLY A 395 23.80 8.14 -0.31
C GLY A 395 22.83 7.58 0.73
N TYR A 396 21.98 8.42 1.33
CA TYR A 396 21.09 8.03 2.42
C TYR A 396 19.64 7.93 1.95
N TYR A 397 19.05 6.76 2.15
CA TYR A 397 17.60 6.57 2.12
C TYR A 397 17.05 6.88 3.52
N ILE A 398 16.15 7.85 3.62
CA ILE A 398 15.62 8.36 4.89
C ILE A 398 14.11 8.11 4.95
N ILE A 399 13.63 7.44 5.99
CA ILE A 399 12.21 7.11 6.15
C ILE A 399 11.76 7.18 7.60
N ASN A 400 10.51 7.60 7.80
CA ASN A 400 9.83 7.51 9.09
C ASN A 400 9.11 6.16 9.21
N THR A 401 9.18 5.55 10.39
CA THR A 401 8.50 4.30 10.68
C THR A 401 7.77 4.35 12.01
N THR A 402 6.63 3.69 12.09
CA THR A 402 5.88 3.48 13.34
C THR A 402 6.21 2.11 13.91
N ASP A 403 6.39 2.04 15.22
CA ASP A 403 6.59 0.80 15.95
C ASP A 403 5.31 0.51 16.73
N SER A 404 4.44 -0.28 16.11
CA SER A 404 3.13 -0.61 16.64
C SER A 404 2.71 -2.05 16.38
N GLY A 405 1.95 -2.64 17.30
CA GLY A 405 1.37 -3.97 17.15
C GLY A 405 -0.15 -3.99 17.34
N GLU A 406 -0.80 -4.99 16.77
CA GLU A 406 -2.24 -5.20 16.86
C GLU A 406 -2.58 -6.56 17.45
N MET A 407 -3.54 -6.56 18.37
CA MET A 407 -4.13 -7.80 18.88
C MET A 407 -5.31 -8.19 18.00
N GLY A 408 -5.20 -9.34 17.38
CA GLY A 408 -6.24 -9.89 16.51
C GLY A 408 -6.71 -11.26 16.94
N ILE A 409 -7.99 -11.55 16.69
CA ILE A 409 -8.60 -12.88 16.89
C ILE A 409 -9.39 -13.25 15.66
N ILE A 410 -9.11 -14.44 15.14
CA ILE A 410 -9.84 -15.03 14.05
C ILE A 410 -11.06 -15.76 14.62
N ARG A 411 -12.26 -15.36 14.20
CA ARG A 411 -13.51 -15.98 14.64
C ARG A 411 -14.33 -16.41 13.47
N GLN A 412 -14.98 -17.55 13.63
CA GLN A 412 -15.97 -17.98 12.66
C GLN A 412 -17.13 -16.98 12.65
N GLN A 413 -17.54 -16.57 11.45
CA GLN A 413 -18.63 -15.61 11.26
C GLN A 413 -19.76 -16.25 10.46
N ASP A 414 -20.99 -15.93 10.84
CA ASP A 414 -22.18 -16.35 10.07
C ASP A 414 -22.38 -15.45 8.84
N SER A 415 -21.97 -14.18 8.92
CA SER A 415 -22.01 -13.21 7.83
C SER A 415 -21.00 -12.07 8.02
N ASP A 416 -20.56 -11.50 6.90
CA ASP A 416 -19.87 -10.21 6.84
C ASP A 416 -20.70 -9.30 5.93
N PRO A 417 -21.27 -8.18 6.43
CA PRO A 417 -22.10 -7.29 5.63
C PRO A 417 -21.31 -6.53 4.56
N ASN A 418 -19.97 -6.49 4.64
CA ASN A 418 -19.12 -5.76 3.71
C ASN A 418 -18.51 -6.66 2.62
N ALA A 419 -18.56 -7.99 2.77
CA ALA A 419 -18.05 -8.94 1.80
C ALA A 419 -19.13 -9.38 0.78
N PRO A 420 -18.75 -9.69 -0.48
CA PRO A 420 -19.68 -10.26 -1.44
C PRO A 420 -20.16 -11.65 -1.03
N ALA A 421 -21.38 -11.99 -1.48
CA ALA A 421 -22.01 -13.24 -1.11
C ALA A 421 -21.22 -14.48 -1.56
N GLU A 422 -20.47 -14.37 -2.67
CA GLU A 422 -19.63 -15.43 -3.23
C GLU A 422 -18.32 -15.65 -2.45
N SER A 423 -17.92 -14.70 -1.60
CA SER A 423 -16.72 -14.85 -0.77
C SER A 423 -16.96 -15.89 0.33
N PRO A 424 -16.04 -16.84 0.55
CA PRO A 424 -16.07 -17.73 1.71
C PRO A 424 -16.08 -16.93 3.01
N ARG A 425 -17.01 -17.26 3.91
CA ARG A 425 -17.32 -16.46 5.10
C ARG A 425 -16.86 -17.13 6.39
N LEU A 426 -15.94 -18.08 6.28
CA LEU A 426 -15.60 -18.98 7.38
C LEU A 426 -14.93 -18.25 8.53
N PHE A 427 -14.16 -17.20 8.26
CA PHE A 427 -13.48 -16.41 9.27
C PHE A 427 -13.37 -14.95 8.81
N GLY A 428 -13.66 -14.00 9.70
CA GLY A 428 -13.61 -12.57 9.37
C GLY A 428 -12.46 -11.81 10.04
N ARG A 429 -12.41 -10.50 9.79
CA ARG A 429 -11.36 -9.58 10.27
C ARG A 429 -11.01 -9.83 11.75
N PRO A 430 -9.72 -9.78 12.13
CA PRO A 430 -9.32 -9.84 13.51
C PRO A 430 -10.05 -8.77 14.33
N VAL A 431 -10.86 -9.19 15.30
CA VAL A 431 -11.56 -8.26 16.19
C VAL A 431 -10.69 -8.05 17.42
N SER A 432 -10.27 -6.81 17.67
CA SER A 432 -9.49 -6.47 18.86
C SER A 432 -10.29 -6.79 20.12
N ARG A 433 -9.70 -7.61 21.02
CA ARG A 433 -10.24 -7.85 22.37
C ARG A 433 -10.23 -6.60 23.25
N VAL A 434 -9.56 -5.54 22.82
CA VAL A 434 -9.26 -4.34 23.62
C VAL A 434 -10.25 -3.19 23.36
N GLY A 435 -11.19 -3.36 22.43
CA GLY A 435 -12.33 -2.48 22.25
C GLY A 435 -12.41 -1.80 20.87
N PRO A 436 -13.56 -1.19 20.54
CA PRO A 436 -13.93 -0.94 19.14
C PRO A 436 -13.43 0.37 18.53
N ARG A 437 -12.69 1.22 19.26
CA ARG A 437 -12.45 2.62 18.86
C ARG A 437 -11.01 3.04 18.57
N ASP A 438 -10.00 2.24 18.91
CA ASP A 438 -8.57 2.63 18.77
C ASP A 438 -7.78 1.72 17.79
N GLY A 439 -8.35 1.46 16.61
CA GLY A 439 -7.59 0.97 15.45
C GLY A 439 -6.70 -0.26 15.66
N GLY A 440 -7.13 -1.22 16.51
CA GLY A 440 -6.40 -2.47 16.75
C GLY A 440 -5.14 -2.39 17.61
N SER A 441 -4.61 -1.19 17.88
CA SER A 441 -3.38 -0.98 18.66
C SER A 441 -3.57 -1.34 20.14
N VAL A 442 -2.69 -2.20 20.68
CA VAL A 442 -2.72 -2.57 22.11
C VAL A 442 -2.19 -1.41 22.96
N SER A 443 -3.11 -0.60 23.48
CA SER A 443 -2.79 0.62 24.22
C SER A 443 -3.67 0.79 25.46
N VAL A 444 -3.17 1.59 26.42
CA VAL A 444 -3.91 2.04 27.62
C VAL A 444 -3.85 3.55 27.66
N LYS A 445 -5.02 4.22 27.66
CA LYS A 445 -5.15 5.69 27.60
C LYS A 445 -4.40 6.31 26.40
N GLY A 446 -4.39 5.62 25.26
CA GLY A 446 -3.70 6.04 24.04
C GLY A 446 -2.20 5.74 24.01
N TRP A 447 -1.60 5.23 25.09
CA TRP A 447 -0.17 4.87 25.12
C TRP A 447 0.03 3.38 24.86
N PRO A 448 0.89 3.01 23.89
CA PRO A 448 1.14 1.62 23.58
C PRO A 448 1.66 0.77 24.74
N CYS A 449 1.33 -0.52 24.73
CA CYS A 449 1.74 -1.47 25.77
C CYS A 449 3.10 -2.12 25.55
N TRP A 450 3.86 -1.70 24.54
CA TRP A 450 5.25 -2.09 24.29
C TRP A 450 6.22 -0.92 24.56
N ALA A 451 7.46 -1.22 24.90
CA ALA A 451 8.46 -0.23 25.24
C ALA A 451 8.74 0.78 24.10
N PRO A 452 8.96 2.08 24.40
CA PRO A 452 9.36 3.07 23.40
C PRO A 452 10.75 2.78 22.80
N PRO A 453 11.12 3.42 21.66
CA PRO A 453 10.34 4.42 20.93
C PRO A 453 9.23 3.78 20.07
N TRP A 454 8.12 4.51 19.92
CA TRP A 454 6.95 4.09 19.12
C TRP A 454 6.94 4.63 17.69
N GLY A 455 7.90 5.48 17.37
CA GLY A 455 8.15 5.97 16.03
C GLY A 455 9.62 6.29 15.88
N ARG A 456 10.14 6.14 14.67
CA ARG A 456 11.56 6.34 14.35
C ARG A 456 11.71 7.10 13.04
N LEU A 457 12.78 7.87 12.93
CA LEU A 457 13.32 8.35 11.67
C LEU A 457 14.64 7.62 11.46
N THR A 458 14.78 6.96 10.32
CA THR A 458 15.95 6.12 10.03
C THR A 458 16.60 6.56 8.73
N ALA A 459 17.93 6.72 8.74
CA ALA A 459 18.72 6.82 7.53
C ALA A 459 19.52 5.55 7.29
N ILE A 460 19.45 5.04 6.06
CA ILE A 460 20.13 3.84 5.59
C ILE A 460 21.14 4.28 4.54
N ASN A 461 22.40 3.91 4.72
CA ASN A 461 23.41 4.10 3.71
C ASN A 461 23.25 3.03 2.62
N VAL A 462 22.76 3.42 1.44
CA VAL A 462 22.41 2.46 0.37
C VAL A 462 23.62 1.69 -0.16
N ASN A 463 24.82 2.25 -0.02
CA ASN A 463 26.07 1.65 -0.50
C ASN A 463 26.55 0.48 0.36
N THR A 464 26.30 0.57 1.67
CA THR A 464 26.72 -0.44 2.66
C THR A 464 25.58 -1.33 3.13
N GLY A 465 24.34 -0.83 3.00
CA GLY A 465 23.12 -1.43 3.53
C GLY A 465 22.97 -1.23 5.04
N ASP A 466 23.86 -0.46 5.67
CA ASP A 466 23.84 -0.27 7.12
C ASP A 466 22.98 0.95 7.51
N ILE A 467 22.40 0.89 8.71
CA ILE A 467 21.73 2.05 9.32
C ILE A 467 22.81 3.08 9.66
N ALA A 468 22.79 4.24 9.00
CA ALA A 468 23.71 5.34 9.26
C ALA A 468 23.37 6.05 10.58
N TRP A 469 22.07 6.26 10.82
CA TRP A 469 21.54 6.74 12.09
C TRP A 469 20.06 6.38 12.20
N GLN A 470 19.58 6.31 13.44
CA GLN A 470 18.17 6.08 13.76
C GLN A 470 17.84 6.83 15.04
N ILE A 471 16.77 7.64 15.01
CA ILE A 471 16.34 8.46 16.15
C ILE A 471 14.84 8.25 16.44
N PRO A 472 14.38 8.43 17.70
CA PRO A 472 12.96 8.53 17.99
C PRO A 472 12.30 9.65 17.18
N PHE A 473 11.10 9.40 16.67
CA PHE A 473 10.36 10.36 15.85
C PHE A 473 8.85 10.29 16.12
N GLY A 474 8.22 11.45 16.27
CA GLY A 474 6.80 11.59 16.58
C GLY A 474 6.53 12.21 17.95
N THR A 475 5.26 12.43 18.25
CA THR A 475 4.77 13.00 19.51
C THR A 475 3.60 12.19 20.02
N MET A 476 3.52 11.99 21.34
CA MET A 476 2.37 11.34 21.97
C MET A 476 1.90 12.17 23.15
N GLU A 477 0.61 12.50 23.15
CA GLU A 477 0.02 13.38 24.16
C GLU A 477 -0.01 12.71 25.54
N GLY A 478 0.32 13.50 26.57
CA GLY A 478 0.25 13.09 27.98
C GLY A 478 1.41 12.22 28.48
N VAL A 479 2.27 11.71 27.60
CA VAL A 479 3.40 10.86 27.99
C VAL A 479 4.42 11.70 28.77
N PRO A 480 4.87 11.28 29.97
CA PRO A 480 5.89 12.00 30.72
C PRO A 480 7.16 12.19 29.89
N ALA A 481 7.86 13.31 30.10
CA ALA A 481 9.18 13.51 29.50
C ALA A 481 10.13 12.42 30.02
N GLY A 482 10.69 11.63 29.10
CA GLY A 482 11.66 10.57 29.36
C GLY A 482 13.08 11.02 29.11
#